data_AF-A0A0F9L4F9-F1
#
_entry.id   AF-A0A0F9L4F9-F1
#
_cell.length_a   1.000
_cell.length_b   1.000
_cell.length_c   1.000
_cell.angle_alpha   90.00
_cell.angle_beta   90.00
_cell.angle_gamma   90.00
#
_symmetry.space_group_name_H-M   'P 1'
#
loop_
_entity.id
_entity.type
_entity.pdbx_description
1 polymer ?
#
loop_
_entity_poly.entity_id
_entity_poly.type
_entity_poly.pdbx_seq_one_letter_code
_entity_poly.pdbx_strand_id
1 'polypeptide(L)' 'MGKRVLMIGLDGATFTLLKPLSQQGVLPFLTSLIREGTAAQLMSTRNPLTPPAWTSMT' A
#
# COMPACT_ATOMS: atom_id res chain seq x y z
N MET A 1 -22.81 -15.06 7.56
CA MET A 1 -21.65 -14.46 8.25
C MET A 1 -21.02 -13.44 7.30
N GLY A 2 -20.89 -12.17 7.69
CA GLY A 2 -20.36 -11.13 6.80
C GLY A 2 -18.87 -11.31 6.52
N LYS A 3 -18.38 -10.79 5.39
CA LYS A 3 -16.95 -10.72 5.11
C LYS A 3 -16.30 -9.70 6.06
N ARG A 4 -15.20 -10.09 6.70
CA ARG A 4 -14.34 -9.17 7.46
C ARG A 4 -13.32 -8.55 6.52
N VAL A 5 -13.10 -7.24 6.65
CA VAL A 5 -12.14 -6.48 5.84
C VAL A 5 -11.07 -5.91 6.76
N LEU A 6 -9.81 -5.98 6.34
CA LEU A 6 -8.66 -5.38 7.01
C LEU A 6 -8.03 -4.35 6.08
N MET A 7 -7.91 -3.11 6.54
CA MET A 7 -7.15 -2.05 5.86
C MET A 7 -5.80 -1.88 6.57
N ILE A 8 -4.71 -1.89 5.80
CA ILE A 8 -3.35 -1.67 6.29
C ILE A 8 -2.78 -0.46 5.54
N GLY A 9 -2.39 0.57 6.28
CA GLY A 9 -1.62 1.69 5.73
C GLY A 9 -0.13 1.50 6.00
N LEU A 10 0.69 1.74 4.98
CA LEU A 10 2.15 1.69 5.07
C LEU A 10 2.70 3.09 4.74
N ASP A 11 3.18 3.81 5.75
CA ASP A 11 3.72 5.16 5.56
C ASP A 11 5.06 5.14 4.79
N GLY A 12 5.24 6.05 3.83
CA GLY A 12 6.43 6.14 2.98
C GLY A 12 6.65 4.98 2.00
N ALA A 13 5.79 3.96 1.97
CA ALA A 13 5.97 2.74 1.17
C ALA A 13 5.58 2.90 -0.32
N THR A 14 6.22 3.82 -1.03
CA THR A 14 5.95 4.05 -2.46
C THR A 14 6.38 2.87 -3.35
N PHE A 15 5.77 2.73 -4.54
CA PHE A 15 6.17 1.70 -5.50
C PHE A 15 7.62 1.83 -5.99
N THR A 16 8.21 3.03 -5.90
CA THR A 16 9.64 3.25 -6.21
C THR A 16 10.55 2.51 -5.23
N LEU A 17 10.11 2.30 -3.98
CA LEU A 17 10.81 1.49 -2.98
C LEU A 17 10.38 0.02 -3.01
N LEU A 18 9.07 -0.24 -3.11
CA LEU A 18 8.53 -1.59 -3.01
C LEU A 18 8.94 -2.47 -4.19
N LYS A 19 9.04 -1.93 -5.42
CA LYS A 19 9.40 -2.72 -6.60
C LYS A 19 10.84 -3.27 -6.53
N PRO A 20 11.88 -2.46 -6.28
CA PRO A 20 13.24 -2.99 -6.09
C PRO A 20 13.33 -4.02 -4.95
N LEU A 21 12.69 -3.75 -3.81
CA LEU A 21 12.71 -4.66 -2.66
C LEU A 21 12.01 -5.99 -2.96
N SER A 22 10.92 -5.96 -3.72
CA SER A 22 10.24 -7.15 -4.23
C SER A 22 11.13 -7.95 -5.18
N GLN A 23 11.87 -7.30 -6.09
CA GLN A 23 12.78 -7.96 -7.02
C GLN A 23 13.96 -8.62 -6.32
N GLN A 24 14.41 -8.04 -5.21
CA GLN A 24 15.46 -8.61 -4.35
C GLN A 24 14.97 -9.75 -3.44
N GLY A 25 13.66 -10.04 -3.45
CA GLY A 25 13.06 -11.09 -2.60
C GLY A 25 12.92 -10.72 -1.12
N VAL A 26 13.07 -9.45 -0.75
CA VAL A 26 13.04 -8.97 0.64
C VAL A 26 11.61 -8.92 1.20
N LEU A 27 10.60 -8.82 0.33
CA LEU A 27 9.19 -8.64 0.69
C LEU A 27 8.28 -9.77 0.19
N PRO A 28 8.58 -11.06 0.48
CA PRO A 28 7.95 -12.20 -0.20
C PRO A 28 6.42 -12.21 -0.08
N PHE A 29 5.87 -11.85 1.08
CA PHE A 29 4.42 -11.81 1.30
C PHE A 29 3.75 -10.67 0.53
N LEU A 30 4.33 -9.46 0.56
CA LEU A 30 3.78 -8.32 -0.16
C LEU A 30 3.87 -8.51 -1.67
N THR A 31 4.94 -9.14 -2.15
CA THR A 31 5.09 -9.56 -3.55
C THR A 31 3.96 -10.51 -3.97
N SER A 32 3.65 -11.52 -3.13
CA SER A 32 2.53 -12.45 -3.40
C SER A 32 1.19 -11.71 -3.47
N LEU A 33 0.93 -10.80 -2.53
CA LEU A 33 -0.30 -10.01 -2.49
C LEU A 33 -0.47 -9.12 -3.72
N ILE A 34 0.60 -8.47 -4.17
CA ILE A 34 0.58 -7.65 -5.39
C ILE A 34 0.33 -8.51 -6.63
N ARG A 35 0.95 -9.70 -6.70
CA ARG A 35 0.81 -10.63 -7.85
C ARG A 35 -0.59 -11.23 -7.95
N GLU A 36 -1.19 -11.59 -6.82
CA GLU A 36 -2.49 -12.28 -6.74
C GLU A 36 -3.67 -11.31 -6.63
N GLY A 37 -3.38 -10.03 -6.40
CA GLY A 37 -4.37 -8.96 -6.22
C GLY A 37 -4.31 -7.89 -7.30
N THR A 38 -4.60 -6.65 -6.90
CA THR A 38 -4.57 -5.47 -7.77
C THR A 38 -3.70 -4.40 -7.13
N ALA A 39 -2.82 -3.78 -7.94
CA ALA A 39 -1.96 -2.69 -7.51
C ALA A 39 -2.03 -1.54 -8.51
N ALA A 40 -2.22 -0.32 -8.01
CA ALA A 40 -2.26 0.90 -8.82
C ALA A 40 -1.73 2.09 -8.01
N GLN A 41 -1.23 3.12 -8.70
CA GLN A 41 -0.94 4.41 -8.06
C GLN A 41 -2.26 5.12 -7.74
N LEU A 42 -2.38 5.61 -6.52
CA LEU A 42 -3.54 6.39 -6.06
C LEU A 42 -3.17 7.86 -5.94
N MET A 43 -4.16 8.73 -6.12
CA MET A 43 -4.02 10.16 -5.82
C MET A 43 -4.09 10.35 -4.31
N SER A 44 -3.09 11.03 -3.75
CA SER A 44 -3.08 11.43 -2.34
C SER A 44 -3.93 12.68 -2.10
N THR A 45 -3.99 13.16 -0.86
CA THR A 45 -4.61 14.44 -0.49
C THR A 45 -3.87 15.62 -1.11
N ARG A 46 -4.57 16.75 -1.28
CA ARG A 46 -3.94 18.02 -1.66
C ARG A 46 -2.95 18.42 -0.56
N ASN A 47 -1.68 18.55 -0.91
CA ASN A 47 -0.52 18.54 0.00
C ASN A 47 -0.34 17.15 0.68
N PRO A 48 0.59 16.31 0.19
CA PRO A 48 0.74 14.93 0.64
C PRO A 48 1.48 14.87 1.99
N LEU A 49 0.77 15.22 3.07
CA LEU A 49 1.24 15.13 4.44
C LEU A 49 0.63 13.92 5.15
N THR A 50 1.37 13.34 6.09
CA THR A 50 0.93 12.16 6.86
C THR A 50 -0.42 12.39 7.55
N PRO A 51 -0.66 13.46 8.35
CA PRO A 51 -1.92 13.57 9.11
C PRO A 51 -3.19 13.70 8.24
N PRO A 52 -3.22 14.53 7.17
CA PRO A 52 -4.35 14.57 6.23
C PRO A 52 -4.59 13.26 5.49
N ALA A 53 -3.54 12.53 5.12
CA ALA A 53 -3.68 11.27 4.39
C ALA A 53 -4.46 10.22 5.22
N TRP A 54 -4.06 10.00 6.48
CA TRP A 54 -4.70 9.01 7.35
C TRP A 54 -6.16 9.31 7.65
N THR A 55 -6.50 10.58 7.87
CA THR A 55 -7.89 10.99 8.19
C THR A 55 -8.84 10.93 7.00
N SER A 56 -8.31 10.84 5.77
CA SER A 56 -9.12 10.71 4.55
C SER A 56 -9.59 9.27 4.26
N MET A 57 -9.02 8.27 4.94
CA MET A 57 -9.27 6.85 4.71
C MET A 57 -10.38 6.34 5.64
N THR A 58 -11.64 6.58 5.28
CA THR A 58 -12.83 6.10 6.01
C THR A 58 -13.62 5.07 5.23
#